data_AF-A0A316L5T3-F1
#
_entry.id   AF-A0A316L5T3-F1
#
_cell.length_a   1.000
_cell.length_b   1.000
_cell.length_c   1.000
_cell.angle_alpha   90.00
_cell.angle_beta   90.00
_cell.angle_gamma   90.00
#
_symmetry.space_group_name_H-M   'P 1'
#
loop_
_entity.id
_entity.type
_entity.pdbx_description
1 polymer ?
#
loop_
_entity_poly.entity_id
_entity_poly.type
_entity_poly.pdbx_seq_one_letter_code
_entity_poly.pdbx_strand_id
1 'polypeptide(L)'
;MMKRKNRMLAGDACTVEVYDGMMRFWVSGSYSYVPDDAEWKADAHRMMVERLEDGSALVCVQSLIPWDTPDDKILELQDAALNAMDTALGIPSDCLTSSSWNAGHNDRRWDSLLSADERALLQRGKPV
;
A
#
# COMPACT_ATOMS: atom_id res chain seq x y z
N MET A 1 3.29 -20.14 -7.50
CA MET A 1 3.81 -20.54 -6.17
C MET A 1 4.57 -19.39 -5.52
N MET A 2 4.36 -19.16 -4.22
CA MET A 2 4.95 -18.15 -3.37
C MET A 2 6.34 -18.59 -2.95
N LYS A 3 7.30 -17.67 -3.00
CA LYS A 3 8.68 -17.90 -2.62
C LYS A 3 9.12 -16.78 -1.68
N ARG A 4 9.92 -17.12 -0.67
CA ARG A 4 10.64 -16.12 0.10
C ARG A 4 11.97 -15.84 -0.58
N LYS A 5 12.28 -14.57 -0.80
CA LYS A 5 13.54 -14.11 -1.39
C LYS A 5 14.17 -13.06 -0.51
N ASN A 6 15.50 -12.99 -0.50
CA ASN A 6 16.22 -11.91 0.15
C ASN A 6 16.50 -10.81 -0.86
N ARG A 7 16.29 -9.55 -0.47
CA ARG A 7 16.70 -8.36 -1.23
C ARG A 7 17.10 -7.24 -0.28
N MET A 8 17.84 -6.28 -0.81
CA MET A 8 18.02 -4.99 -0.15
C MET A 8 16.82 -4.10 -0.50
N LEU A 9 16.31 -3.36 0.48
CA LEU A 9 15.25 -2.36 0.34
C LEU A 9 15.66 -1.14 1.15
N ALA A 10 15.85 0.00 0.50
CA ALA A 10 16.25 1.25 1.12
C ALA A 10 17.50 1.15 2.03
N GLY A 11 18.43 0.24 1.67
CA GLY A 11 19.65 -0.01 2.44
C GLY A 11 19.53 -1.11 3.51
N ASP A 12 18.34 -1.66 3.73
CA ASP A 12 18.10 -2.73 4.71
C ASP A 12 17.95 -4.10 4.04
N ALA A 13 18.50 -5.13 4.68
CA ALA A 13 18.34 -6.51 4.23
C ALA A 13 16.98 -7.05 4.67
N CYS A 14 16.16 -7.48 3.71
CA CYS A 14 14.79 -7.92 3.96
C CYS A 14 14.52 -9.30 3.33
N THR A 15 13.66 -10.08 3.97
CA THR A 15 13.03 -11.27 3.36
C THR A 15 11.64 -10.90 2.88
N VAL A 16 11.41 -11.03 1.57
CA VAL A 16 10.15 -10.67 0.91
C VAL A 16 9.38 -11.89 0.41
N GLU A 17 8.06 -11.86 0.48
CA GLU A 17 7.19 -12.85 -0.15
C GLU A 17 6.90 -12.47 -1.62
N VAL A 18 7.28 -13.37 -2.52
CA VAL A 18 7.15 -13.20 -3.97
C VAL A 18 6.14 -14.18 -4.53
N TYR A 19 5.12 -13.66 -5.18
CA TYR A 19 4.02 -14.35 -5.82
C TYR A 19 4.15 -14.13 -7.32
N ASP A 20 4.55 -15.16 -8.08
CA ASP A 20 4.66 -15.06 -9.54
C ASP A 20 5.47 -13.85 -10.05
N GLY A 21 6.61 -13.56 -9.39
CA GLY A 21 7.45 -12.41 -9.72
C GLY A 21 6.97 -11.06 -9.14
N MET A 22 5.83 -11.03 -8.47
CA MET A 22 5.28 -9.84 -7.82
C MET A 22 5.40 -9.93 -6.31
N MET A 23 5.41 -8.80 -5.62
CA MET A 23 5.37 -8.71 -4.16
C MET A 23 4.33 -7.68 -3.72
N ARG A 24 3.82 -7.81 -2.49
CA ARG A 24 2.94 -6.79 -1.92
C ARG A 24 3.67 -5.47 -1.78
N PHE A 25 2.95 -4.38 -2.02
CA PHE A 25 3.41 -3.04 -1.75
C PHE A 25 2.30 -2.28 -1.05
N TRP A 26 2.56 -1.96 0.21
CA TRP A 26 1.66 -1.21 1.06
C TRP A 26 2.19 0.21 1.21
N VAL A 27 1.30 1.20 1.09
CA VAL A 27 1.62 2.62 1.31
C VAL A 27 0.59 3.19 2.25
N SER A 28 1.04 4.02 3.19
CA SER A 28 0.17 4.80 4.06
C SER A 28 0.58 6.27 4.14
N GLY A 29 -0.43 7.12 4.30
CA GLY A 29 -0.29 8.52 4.70
C GLY A 29 -1.06 8.76 6.00
N SER A 30 -0.45 9.49 6.93
CA SER A 30 -1.11 10.02 8.13
C SER A 30 -1.48 11.47 7.89
N TYR A 31 -2.75 11.80 8.06
CA TYR A 31 -3.32 13.09 7.73
C TYR A 31 -3.90 13.78 8.96
N SER A 32 -3.58 15.06 9.15
CA SER A 32 -4.17 15.89 10.22
C SER A 32 -5.67 16.14 10.01
N TYR A 33 -6.16 15.94 8.79
CA TYR A 33 -7.56 16.06 8.42
C TYR A 33 -7.88 15.19 7.20
N VAL A 34 -9.05 14.56 7.20
CA VAL A 34 -9.69 13.99 6.02
C VAL A 34 -11.17 14.38 6.00
N PRO A 35 -11.78 14.60 4.82
CA PRO A 35 -13.20 14.95 4.73
C PRO A 35 -14.14 13.95 5.44
N ASP A 36 -15.32 14.40 5.84
CA ASP A 36 -16.31 13.57 6.55
C ASP A 36 -16.80 12.37 5.72
N ASP A 37 -16.73 12.46 4.39
CA ASP A 37 -17.12 11.42 3.44
C ASP A 37 -15.93 10.56 2.95
N ALA A 38 -14.76 10.67 3.60
CA ALA A 38 -13.52 10.01 3.16
C ALA A 38 -13.67 8.48 3.10
N GLU A 39 -14.32 7.85 4.07
CA GLU A 39 -14.54 6.39 4.10
C GLU A 39 -15.34 5.90 2.89
N TRP A 40 -16.39 6.65 2.51
CA TRP A 40 -17.21 6.33 1.35
C TRP A 40 -16.42 6.45 0.04
N LYS A 41 -15.63 7.52 -0.10
CA LYS A 41 -14.73 7.70 -1.24
C LYS A 41 -13.65 6.62 -1.28
N ALA A 42 -13.07 6.28 -0.13
CA ALA A 42 -12.03 5.28 -0.02
C ALA A 42 -12.48 3.91 -0.52
N ASP A 43 -13.70 3.47 -0.18
CA ASP A 43 -14.28 2.21 -0.63
C ASP A 43 -14.32 2.11 -2.17
N ALA A 44 -14.75 3.19 -2.84
CA ALA A 44 -14.79 3.25 -4.31
C ALA A 44 -13.40 3.18 -4.96
N HIS A 45 -12.35 3.52 -4.22
CA HIS A 45 -10.97 3.57 -4.71
C HIS A 45 -10.07 2.46 -4.16
N ARG A 46 -10.63 1.47 -3.44
CA ARG A 46 -9.88 0.40 -2.75
C ARG A 46 -8.83 0.97 -1.81
N MET A 47 -9.21 1.98 -1.05
CA MET A 47 -8.41 2.55 0.03
C MET A 47 -9.07 2.21 1.36
N MET A 48 -8.30 2.24 2.43
CA MET A 48 -8.81 2.15 3.79
C MET A 48 -8.52 3.46 4.51
N VAL A 49 -9.50 3.97 5.24
CA VAL A 49 -9.37 5.12 6.13
C VAL A 49 -9.60 4.64 7.56
N GLU A 50 -8.69 4.96 8.47
CA GLU A 50 -8.78 4.69 9.90
C GLU A 50 -8.65 6.01 10.64
N ARG A 51 -9.76 6.51 11.21
CA ARG A 51 -9.74 7.73 12.04
C ARG A 51 -9.15 7.42 13.41
N LEU A 52 -8.30 8.32 13.89
CA LEU A 52 -7.64 8.23 15.18
C LEU A 52 -8.34 9.13 16.21
N GLU A 53 -8.14 8.84 17.50
CA GLU A 53 -8.80 9.56 18.60
C GLU A 53 -8.40 11.04 18.68
N ASP A 54 -7.23 11.42 18.17
CA ASP A 54 -6.74 12.79 18.13
C ASP A 54 -7.30 13.62 16.97
N GLY A 55 -8.22 13.05 16.17
CA GLY A 55 -8.84 13.69 15.03
C GLY A 55 -8.06 13.54 13.71
N SER A 56 -6.86 12.97 13.74
CA SER A 56 -6.13 12.61 12.54
C SER A 56 -6.68 11.32 11.90
N ALA A 57 -6.19 10.97 10.72
CA ALA A 57 -6.57 9.73 10.05
C ALA A 57 -5.38 9.09 9.33
N LEU A 58 -5.33 7.76 9.40
CA LEU A 58 -4.45 6.94 8.57
C LEU A 58 -5.20 6.53 7.30
N VAL A 59 -4.63 6.81 6.15
CA VAL A 59 -5.13 6.32 4.85
C VAL A 59 -4.11 5.36 4.29
N CYS A 60 -4.54 4.20 3.80
CA CYS A 60 -3.63 3.25 3.17
C CYS A 60 -4.21 2.55 1.95
N VAL A 61 -3.29 2.10 1.09
CA VAL A 61 -3.57 1.26 -0.08
C VAL A 61 -2.61 0.08 -0.12
N GLN A 62 -3.01 -0.96 -0.86
CA GLN A 62 -2.14 -2.08 -1.16
C GLN A 62 -2.24 -2.44 -2.64
N SER A 63 -1.09 -2.71 -3.25
CA SER A 63 -0.94 -3.16 -4.63
C SER A 63 0.09 -4.28 -4.73
N LEU A 64 0.26 -4.85 -5.93
CA LEU A 64 1.38 -5.71 -6.28
C LEU A 64 2.34 -5.01 -7.23
N ILE A 65 3.64 -5.10 -6.94
CA ILE A 65 4.71 -4.58 -7.79
C ILE A 65 5.73 -5.67 -8.10
N PRO A 66 6.51 -5.57 -9.20
CA PRO A 66 7.60 -6.51 -9.48
C PRO A 66 8.57 -6.62 -8.30
N TRP A 67 8.94 -7.86 -7.93
CA TRP A 67 9.80 -8.11 -6.77
C TRP A 67 11.21 -7.51 -6.88
N ASP A 68 11.64 -7.17 -8.10
CA ASP A 68 12.92 -6.57 -8.47
C ASP A 68 12.78 -5.06 -8.79
N THR A 69 11.65 -4.45 -8.43
CA THR A 69 11.46 -2.99 -8.57
C THR A 69 12.58 -2.25 -7.81
N PRO A 70 13.36 -1.38 -8.50
CA PRO A 70 14.42 -0.58 -7.89
C PRO A 70 13.91 0.38 -6.80
N ASP A 71 14.77 0.74 -5.86
CA ASP A 71 14.38 1.54 -4.68
C ASP A 71 13.94 2.97 -5.06
N ASP A 72 14.61 3.61 -6.02
CA ASP A 72 14.18 4.91 -6.58
C ASP A 72 12.77 4.80 -7.18
N LYS A 73 12.47 3.70 -7.86
CA LYS A 73 11.13 3.46 -8.41
C LYS A 73 10.09 3.19 -7.33
N ILE A 74 10.46 2.54 -6.22
CA ILE A 74 9.56 2.35 -5.08
C ILE A 74 9.15 3.70 -4.48
N LEU A 75 10.09 4.64 -4.36
CA LEU A 75 9.80 5.99 -3.86
C LEU A 75 8.84 6.73 -4.80
N GLU A 76 9.06 6.66 -6.12
CA GLU A 76 8.12 7.24 -7.10
C GLU A 76 6.70 6.63 -6.98
N LEU A 77 6.61 5.32 -6.72
CA LEU A 77 5.33 4.63 -6.54
C LEU A 77 4.65 5.00 -5.22
N GLN A 78 5.43 5.24 -4.16
CA GLN A 78 4.92 5.77 -2.90
C GLN A 78 4.31 7.16 -3.11
N ASP A 79 5.04 8.07 -3.76
CA ASP A 79 4.57 9.43 -4.03
C ASP A 79 3.31 9.41 -4.91
N ALA A 80 3.30 8.57 -5.95
CA ALA A 80 2.11 8.38 -6.78
C ALA A 80 0.91 7.87 -6.00
N ALA A 81 1.11 6.94 -5.06
CA ALA A 81 0.04 6.42 -4.21
C ALA A 81 -0.51 7.50 -3.25
N LEU A 82 0.35 8.31 -2.63
CA LEU A 82 -0.07 9.41 -1.75
C LEU A 82 -0.86 10.47 -2.54
N ASN A 83 -0.38 10.89 -3.70
CA ASN A 83 -1.10 11.83 -4.56
C ASN A 83 -2.47 11.28 -5.02
N ALA A 84 -2.56 9.97 -5.26
CA ALA A 84 -3.82 9.31 -5.58
C ALA A 84 -4.78 9.29 -4.39
N MET A 85 -4.30 9.09 -3.16
CA MET A 85 -5.11 9.21 -1.93
C MET A 85 -5.69 10.62 -1.80
N ASP A 86 -4.84 11.64 -1.94
CA ASP A 86 -5.26 13.04 -1.80
C ASP A 86 -6.35 13.38 -2.82
N THR A 87 -6.14 12.98 -4.07
CA THR A 87 -7.09 13.20 -5.16
C THR A 87 -8.41 12.45 -4.94
N ALA A 88 -8.34 11.17 -4.59
CA ALA A 88 -9.53 10.32 -4.41
C ALA A 88 -10.40 10.78 -3.24
N LEU A 89 -9.77 11.21 -2.15
CA LEU A 89 -10.46 11.60 -0.93
C LEU A 89 -10.83 13.09 -0.91
N GLY A 90 -10.18 13.91 -1.74
CA GLY A 90 -10.32 15.36 -1.72
C GLY A 90 -9.61 15.98 -0.51
N ILE A 91 -8.44 15.45 -0.16
CA ILE A 91 -7.63 15.94 0.96
C ILE A 91 -6.81 17.16 0.50
N PRO A 92 -6.77 18.26 1.25
CA PRO A 92 -5.90 19.39 0.96
C PRO A 92 -4.40 19.02 1.06
N SER A 93 -3.57 19.63 0.21
CA SER A 93 -2.15 19.28 0.05
C SER A 93 -1.26 19.47 1.29
N ASP A 94 -1.71 20.22 2.28
CA ASP A 94 -0.98 20.53 3.53
C ASP A 94 -1.41 19.66 4.72
N CYS A 95 -2.29 18.68 4.49
CA CYS A 95 -2.81 17.81 5.54
C CYS A 95 -1.95 16.57 5.79
N LEU A 96 -1.07 16.17 4.86
CA LEU A 96 -0.19 15.01 5.05
C LEU A 96 0.91 15.35 6.08
N THR A 97 0.93 14.61 7.19
CA THR A 97 1.89 14.83 8.29
C THR A 97 3.08 13.88 8.23
N SER A 98 2.85 12.66 7.76
CA SER A 98 3.88 11.63 7.59
C SER A 98 3.39 10.55 6.64
N SER A 99 4.32 9.78 6.08
CA SER A 99 4.00 8.66 5.21
C SER A 99 4.96 7.49 5.45
N SER A 100 4.53 6.30 5.05
CA SER A 100 5.33 5.09 5.15
C SER A 100 4.98 4.12 4.02
N TRP A 101 5.90 3.21 3.73
CA TRP A 101 5.67 2.12 2.80
C TRP A 101 6.31 0.82 3.30
N ASN A 102 5.80 -0.30 2.84
CA ASN A 102 6.36 -1.62 3.11
C ASN A 102 6.21 -2.51 1.88
N ALA A 103 7.32 -3.06 1.40
CA ALA A 103 7.34 -3.94 0.24
C ALA A 103 7.70 -5.38 0.63
N GLY A 104 6.93 -6.34 0.14
CA GLY A 104 7.20 -7.76 0.31
C GLY A 104 6.79 -8.37 1.65
N HIS A 105 6.02 -7.64 2.46
CA HIS A 105 5.47 -8.16 3.72
C HIS A 105 4.48 -9.32 3.51
N ASN A 106 4.25 -10.08 4.58
CA ASN A 106 3.33 -11.22 4.62
C ASN A 106 1.95 -10.90 5.22
N ASP A 107 1.76 -9.67 5.72
CA ASP A 107 0.48 -9.25 6.29
C ASP A 107 -0.62 -9.22 5.22
N ARG A 108 -1.75 -9.85 5.54
CA ARG A 108 -2.92 -10.01 4.67
C ARG A 108 -4.04 -9.02 5.01
N ARG A 109 -3.87 -8.18 6.05
CA ARG A 109 -4.87 -7.19 6.50
C ARG A 109 -5.43 -6.37 5.34
N TRP A 110 -4.56 -5.99 4.39
CA TRP A 110 -4.90 -5.13 3.26
C TRP A 110 -5.12 -5.88 1.94
N ASP A 111 -5.16 -7.22 1.93
CA ASP A 111 -5.41 -7.99 0.70
C ASP A 111 -6.81 -7.71 0.10
N SER A 112 -7.75 -7.18 0.89
CA SER A 112 -9.06 -6.72 0.39
C SER A 112 -8.97 -5.48 -0.50
N LEU A 113 -7.91 -4.67 -0.37
CA LEU A 113 -7.66 -3.46 -1.17
C LEU A 113 -7.07 -3.78 -2.55
N LEU A 114 -6.60 -5.01 -2.75
CA LEU A 114 -6.09 -5.46 -4.04
C LEU A 114 -7.21 -5.62 -5.07
N SER A 115 -6.89 -5.34 -6.33
CA SER A 115 -7.78 -5.67 -7.46
C SER A 115 -8.06 -7.17 -7.54
N ALA A 116 -9.09 -7.55 -8.31
CA ALA A 116 -9.44 -8.96 -8.50
C ALA A 116 -8.27 -9.76 -9.12
N ASP A 117 -7.56 -9.17 -10.08
CA ASP A 117 -6.42 -9.79 -10.76
C ASP A 117 -5.23 -10.00 -9.81
N GLU A 118 -4.91 -8.98 -9.00
CA GLU A 118 -3.87 -9.09 -7.99
C GLU A 118 -4.20 -10.15 -6.93
N ARG A 119 -5.45 -10.20 -6.45
CA ARG A 119 -5.90 -11.24 -5.51
C ARG A 119 -5.81 -12.63 -6.13
N ALA A 120 -6.17 -12.79 -7.40
CA ALA A 120 -6.05 -14.05 -8.11
C ALA A 120 -4.59 -14.51 -8.21
N LEU A 121 -3.66 -13.58 -8.44
CA LEU A 121 -2.23 -13.86 -8.48
C LEU A 121 -1.70 -14.35 -7.12
N LEU A 122 -2.10 -13.71 -6.02
CA LEU A 122 -1.76 -14.18 -4.66
C LEU A 122 -2.27 -15.61 -4.39
N GLN A 123 -3.46 -15.96 -4.88
CA GLN A 123 -4.05 -17.29 -4.71
C GLN A 123 -3.33 -18.37 -5.52
N ARG A 124 -2.93 -18.09 -6.76
CA ARG A 124 -2.06 -18.97 -7.57
C ARG A 124 -0.69 -19.19 -6.93
N GLY A 125 -0.27 -18.26 -6.08
CA GLY A 125 0.93 -18.34 -5.29
C GLY A 125 0.85 -19.30 -4.10
N LYS A 126 -0.33 -19.66 -3.59
CA LYS A 126 -0.38 -20.48 -2.37
C LYS A 126 0.24 -21.88 -2.62
N PRO A 127 1.09 -22.39 -1.72
CA PRO A 127 1.43 -23.80 -1.74
C PRO A 127 0.15 -24.62 -1.56
N VAL A 128 -0.02 -25.67 -2.38
CA VAL A 128 -1.11 -26.65 -2.28
C VAL A 128 -0.93 -27.47 -1.01
#